data_AF-A0A7R8ZEB5-F1
#
_entry.id   AF-A0A7R8ZEB5-F1
#
_cell.length_a   1.000
_cell.length_b   1.000
_cell.length_c   1.000
_cell.angle_alpha   90.00
_cell.angle_beta   90.00
_cell.angle_gamma   90.00
#
_symmetry.space_group_name_H-M   'P 1'
#
loop_
_entity.id
_entity.type
_entity.pdbx_description
1 polymer ?
#
loop_
_entity_poly.entity_id
_entity_poly.type
_entity_poly.pdbx_seq_one_letter_code
_entity_poly.pdbx_strand_id
1 'polypeptide(L)'
;VFPVFVNYLPLRQDFDENKAVFRCLLHLYQMGHPLLQKFLSPLVRASLVVINCQQGDKETLELVSNFISMVRRDFAEEFNKIVGDLPAELTPVVQQLFSS
;
A
#
# COMPACT_ATOMS: atom_id res chain seq x y z
N VAL A 1 -7.85 17.33 -3.51
CA VAL A 1 -7.34 16.52 -4.64
C VAL A 1 -6.70 15.20 -4.21
N PHE A 2 -5.88 15.16 -3.15
CA PHE A 2 -5.27 13.93 -2.61
C PHE A 2 -6.23 12.76 -2.28
N PRO A 3 -7.40 12.97 -1.65
CA PRO A 3 -8.32 11.87 -1.29
C PRO A 3 -8.89 11.15 -2.52
N VAL A 4 -9.17 11.92 -3.55
CA VAL A 4 -9.70 11.43 -4.83
C VAL A 4 -8.63 10.55 -5.50
N PHE A 5 -7.38 11.01 -5.48
CA PHE A 5 -6.25 10.29 -6.04
C PHE A 5 -6.02 8.93 -5.36
N VAL A 6 -6.10 8.89 -4.02
CA VAL A 6 -5.97 7.63 -3.24
C VAL A 6 -7.12 6.66 -3.54
N ASN A 7 -8.34 7.16 -3.74
CA ASN A 7 -9.50 6.32 -4.10
C ASN A 7 -9.44 5.74 -5.52
N TYR A 8 -8.61 6.30 -6.40
CA TYR A 8 -8.41 5.78 -7.76
C TYR A 8 -7.29 4.75 -7.86
N LEU A 9 -6.57 4.48 -6.76
CA LEU A 9 -5.58 3.43 -6.74
C LEU A 9 -6.23 2.04 -6.62
N PRO A 10 -5.63 1.01 -7.23
CA PRO A 10 -4.41 1.05 -8.06
C PRO A 10 -4.66 1.53 -9.49
N LEU A 11 -3.64 2.13 -10.13
CA LEU A 11 -3.71 2.57 -11.53
C LEU A 11 -3.94 1.37 -12.45
N ARG A 12 -4.87 1.50 -13.40
CA ARG A 12 -5.36 0.38 -14.24
C ARG A 12 -4.69 0.24 -15.60
N GLN A 13 -3.95 1.26 -16.05
CA GLN A 13 -3.39 1.32 -17.41
C GLN A 13 -1.92 1.74 -17.43
N ASP A 14 -1.53 2.70 -16.61
CA ASP A 14 -0.14 3.17 -16.53
C ASP A 14 0.50 2.74 -15.21
N PHE A 15 1.11 1.56 -15.21
CA PHE A 15 1.75 0.99 -14.01
C PHE A 15 3.09 1.66 -13.69
N ASP A 16 3.71 2.35 -14.65
CA ASP A 16 4.93 3.14 -14.40
C ASP A 16 4.62 4.34 -13.50
N GLU A 17 3.40 4.90 -13.57
CA GLU A 17 2.94 5.92 -12.64
C GLU A 17 2.74 5.37 -11.21
N ASN A 18 2.43 4.07 -11.02
CA ASN A 18 2.31 3.51 -9.65
C ASN A 18 3.60 3.74 -8.88
N LYS A 19 4.77 3.59 -9.53
CA LYS A 19 6.08 3.84 -8.92
C LYS A 19 6.19 5.26 -8.40
N ALA A 20 5.79 6.26 -9.20
CA ALA A 20 5.80 7.66 -8.80
C ALA A 20 4.83 7.92 -7.64
N VAL A 21 3.64 7.31 -7.66
CA VAL A 21 2.66 7.45 -6.59
C VAL A 21 3.16 6.83 -5.29
N PHE A 22 3.68 5.60 -5.31
CA PHE A 22 4.24 4.96 -4.11
C PHE A 22 5.47 5.70 -3.59
N ARG A 23 6.31 6.28 -4.46
CA ARG A 23 7.40 7.16 -4.03
C ARG A 23 6.88 8.41 -3.32
N CYS A 24 5.85 9.06 -3.85
CA CYS A 24 5.20 10.20 -3.18
C CYS A 24 4.58 9.80 -1.84
N LEU A 25 3.94 8.64 -1.75
CA LEU A 25 3.36 8.12 -0.51
C LEU A 25 4.44 7.80 0.53
N LEU A 26 5.55 7.20 0.12
CA LEU A 26 6.70 6.94 0.98
C LEU A 26 7.34 8.24 1.45
N HIS A 27 7.42 9.26 0.60
CA HIS A 27 7.92 10.57 0.99
C HIS A 27 7.00 11.24 2.03
N LEU A 28 5.69 11.22 1.81
CA LEU A 28 4.69 11.72 2.78
C LEU A 28 4.74 10.94 4.11
N TYR A 29 5.00 9.64 4.03
CA TYR A 29 5.26 8.80 5.19
C TYR A 29 6.48 9.27 5.98
N GLN A 30 7.61 9.47 5.30
CA GLN A 30 8.86 9.94 5.92
C GLN A 30 8.70 11.32 6.57
N MET A 31 7.82 12.16 6.03
CA MET A 31 7.49 13.45 6.63
C MET A 31 6.55 13.36 7.84
N GLY A 32 6.06 12.17 8.20
CA GLY A 32 5.16 11.98 9.34
C GLY A 32 3.80 12.63 9.14
N HIS A 33 3.36 12.82 7.89
CA HIS A 33 2.19 13.65 7.61
C HIS A 33 0.90 12.96 8.12
N PRO A 34 0.07 13.64 8.96
CA PRO A 34 -1.10 13.03 9.60
C PRO A 34 -2.21 12.63 8.60
N LEU A 35 -2.17 13.15 7.37
CA LEU A 35 -3.04 12.68 6.29
C LEU A 35 -2.79 11.20 5.96
N LEU A 36 -1.56 10.72 6.08
CA LEU A 36 -1.26 9.34 5.74
C LEU A 36 -2.04 8.37 6.63
N GLN A 37 -2.12 8.64 7.93
CA GLN A 37 -2.93 7.85 8.87
C GLN A 37 -4.39 7.73 8.43
N LYS A 38 -4.99 8.84 7.97
CA LYS A 38 -6.38 8.84 7.49
C LYS A 38 -6.58 8.01 6.22
N PHE A 39 -5.53 7.84 5.43
CA PHE A 39 -5.55 7.08 4.18
C PHE A 39 -4.82 5.73 4.26
N LEU A 40 -4.37 5.30 5.44
CA LEU A 40 -3.64 4.03 5.61
C LEU A 40 -4.43 2.84 5.07
N SER A 41 -5.74 2.78 5.35
CA SER A 41 -6.61 1.69 4.89
C SER A 41 -6.63 1.54 3.35
N PRO A 42 -7.03 2.56 2.57
CA PRO A 42 -7.01 2.45 1.12
C PRO A 42 -5.59 2.28 0.55
N LEU A 43 -4.56 2.85 1.19
CA LEU A 43 -3.17 2.72 0.73
C LEU A 43 -2.63 1.29 0.91
N VAL A 44 -2.87 0.66 2.06
CA VAL A 44 -2.49 -0.74 2.30
C VAL A 44 -3.26 -1.66 1.34
N ARG A 45 -4.56 -1.41 1.11
CA ARG A 45 -5.34 -2.17 0.13
C ARG A 45 -4.76 -2.05 -1.28
N ALA A 46 -4.49 -0.83 -1.74
CA ALA A 46 -3.87 -0.60 -3.05
C ALA A 46 -2.51 -1.29 -3.16
N SER A 47 -1.69 -1.22 -2.10
CA SER A 47 -0.38 -1.89 -2.02
C SER A 47 -0.52 -3.40 -2.22
N LEU A 48 -1.49 -4.02 -1.55
CA LEU A 48 -1.74 -5.46 -1.65
C LEU A 48 -2.23 -5.86 -3.03
N VAL A 49 -3.11 -5.07 -3.66
CA VAL A 49 -3.55 -5.33 -5.04
C VAL A 49 -2.38 -5.23 -6.01
N VAL A 50 -1.50 -4.25 -5.84
CA VAL A 50 -0.31 -4.08 -6.70
C VAL A 50 0.63 -5.28 -6.58
N ILE A 51 0.84 -5.79 -5.38
CA ILE A 51 1.65 -7.01 -5.17
C ILE A 51 0.96 -8.23 -5.76
N ASN A 52 -0.34 -8.41 -5.49
CA ASN A 52 -1.13 -9.55 -5.98
C ASN A 52 -1.16 -9.62 -7.52
N CYS A 53 -1.39 -8.49 -8.16
CA CYS A 53 -1.49 -8.39 -9.61
C CYS A 53 -0.14 -8.12 -10.29
N GLN A 54 0.97 -8.10 -9.54
CA GLN A 54 2.31 -7.75 -10.02
C GLN A 54 2.32 -6.49 -10.90
N GLN A 55 1.63 -5.44 -10.43
CA GLN A 55 1.41 -4.20 -11.18
C GLN A 55 2.60 -3.25 -11.06
N GLY A 56 3.70 -3.58 -11.73
CA GLY A 56 4.90 -2.76 -11.81
C GLY A 56 6.15 -3.61 -12.00
N ASP A 57 7.28 -2.92 -12.16
CA ASP A 57 8.59 -3.55 -12.14
C ASP A 57 8.94 -4.08 -10.74
N LYS A 58 10.00 -4.91 -10.66
CA LYS A 58 10.48 -5.47 -9.39
C LYS A 58 10.77 -4.38 -8.34
N GLU A 59 11.32 -3.24 -8.77
CA GLU A 59 11.61 -2.10 -7.89
C GLU A 59 10.34 -1.52 -7.28
N THR A 60 9.25 -1.41 -8.06
CA THR A 60 7.94 -0.96 -7.57
C THR A 60 7.40 -1.93 -6.54
N LEU A 61 7.46 -3.24 -6.79
CA LEU A 61 7.01 -4.25 -5.84
C LEU A 61 7.82 -4.23 -4.53
N GLU A 62 9.14 -4.01 -4.61
CA GLU A 62 10.01 -3.82 -3.46
C GLU A 62 9.65 -2.54 -2.68
N LEU A 63 9.40 -1.43 -3.36
CA LEU A 63 8.93 -0.17 -2.77
C LEU A 63 7.61 -0.35 -2.00
N VAL A 64 6.65 -1.04 -2.61
CA VAL A 64 5.33 -1.30 -2.02
C VAL A 64 5.44 -2.24 -0.81
N SER A 65 6.29 -3.27 -0.91
CA SER A 65 6.54 -4.21 0.20
C SER A 65 7.22 -3.51 1.38
N ASN A 66 8.16 -2.61 1.10
CA ASN A 66 8.80 -1.77 2.11
C ASN A 66 7.78 -0.84 2.78
N PHE A 67 6.90 -0.21 2.01
CA PHE A 67 5.83 0.62 2.56
C PHE A 67 4.91 -0.16 3.53
N ILE A 68 4.45 -1.35 3.13
CA ILE A 68 3.63 -2.23 4.00
C ILE A 68 4.39 -2.58 5.28
N SER A 69 5.68 -2.92 5.18
CA SER A 69 6.51 -3.26 6.32
C SER A 69 6.69 -2.09 7.29
N MET A 70 6.86 -0.88 6.77
CA MET A 70 6.94 0.35 7.57
C MET A 70 5.62 0.63 8.29
N VAL A 71 4.49 0.58 7.57
CA VAL A 71 3.16 0.76 8.16
C VAL A 71 2.90 -0.27 9.25
N ARG A 72 3.25 -1.55 9.04
CA ARG A 72 3.09 -2.58 10.07
C ARG A 72 3.93 -2.28 11.30
N ARG A 73 5.16 -1.79 11.13
CA ARG A 73 6.08 -1.49 12.22
C ARG A 73 5.62 -0.27 13.03
N ASP A 74 5.20 0.79 12.37
CA ASP A 74 4.91 2.07 13.01
C ASP A 74 3.41 2.24 13.36
N PHE A 75 2.51 1.49 12.69
CA PHE A 75 1.05 1.49 12.87
C PHE A 75 0.46 0.08 12.93
N ALA A 76 1.00 -0.77 13.81
CA ALA A 76 0.58 -2.18 13.92
C ALA A 76 -0.92 -2.37 14.21
N GLU A 77 -1.52 -1.52 15.05
CA GLU A 77 -2.93 -1.63 15.40
C GLU A 77 -3.86 -1.31 14.22
N GLU A 78 -3.60 -0.20 13.52
CA GLU A 78 -4.31 0.17 12.30
C GLU A 78 -4.11 -0.89 11.22
N PHE A 79 -2.88 -1.39 11.06
CA PHE A 79 -2.57 -2.44 10.09
C PHE A 79 -3.40 -3.70 10.36
N ASN A 80 -3.46 -4.18 11.61
CA ASN A 80 -4.26 -5.34 11.98
C ASN A 80 -5.76 -5.12 11.76
N LYS A 81 -6.28 -3.91 12.04
CA LYS A 81 -7.67 -3.54 11.73
C LYS A 81 -7.94 -3.59 10.23
N ILE A 82 -7.02 -3.07 9.42
CA ILE A 82 -7.14 -3.09 7.96
C ILE A 82 -7.13 -4.53 7.44
N VAL A 83 -6.19 -5.35 7.91
CA VAL A 83 -6.08 -6.77 7.53
C VAL A 83 -7.33 -7.55 7.93
N GLY A 84 -7.90 -7.28 9.10
CA GLY A 84 -9.15 -7.88 9.54
C GLY A 84 -10.37 -7.51 8.68
N ASP A 85 -10.31 -6.37 7.98
CA ASP A 85 -11.37 -5.87 7.09
C ASP A 85 -11.04 -6.08 5.59
N LEU A 86 -9.99 -6.86 5.29
CA LEU A 86 -9.62 -7.15 3.91
C LEU A 86 -10.60 -8.14 3.26
N PRO A 87 -10.86 -7.98 1.95
CA PRO A 87 -11.52 -9.02 1.16
C PRO A 87 -10.70 -10.33 1.20
N ALA A 88 -11.39 -11.47 1.18
CA ALA A 88 -10.77 -12.79 1.22
C ALA A 88 -9.74 -13.03 0.11
N GLU A 89 -9.84 -12.29 -1.01
CA GLU A 89 -8.91 -12.33 -2.14
C GLU A 89 -7.51 -11.76 -1.81
N LEU A 90 -7.42 -10.82 -0.87
CA LEU A 90 -6.15 -10.16 -0.50
C LEU A 90 -5.52 -10.75 0.77
N THR A 91 -6.29 -11.48 1.58
CA THR A 91 -5.80 -12.23 2.74
C THR A 91 -4.61 -13.15 2.45
N PRO A 92 -4.59 -13.97 1.38
CA PRO A 92 -3.45 -14.84 1.10
C PRO A 92 -2.18 -14.05 0.76
N VAL A 93 -2.31 -12.87 0.13
CA VAL A 93 -1.17 -12.01 -0.24
C VAL A 93 -0.47 -11.48 1.02
N VAL A 94 -1.26 -11.01 1.98
CA VAL A 94 -0.77 -10.58 3.30
C VAL A 94 -0.06 -11.72 4.00
N GLN A 95 -0.67 -12.91 4.03
CA GLN A 95 -0.05 -14.08 4.65
C GLN A 95 1.27 -14.45 3.96
N GLN A 96 1.32 -14.46 2.63
CA GLN A 96 2.51 -14.77 1.86
C GLN A 96 3.64 -13.75 2.07
N LEU A 97 3.31 -12.46 2.11
CA LEU A 97 4.26 -11.37 2.39
C LEU A 97 4.93 -11.49 3.76
N PHE A 98 4.26 -12.10 4.74
CA PHE A 98 4.75 -12.20 6.11
C PHE A 98 5.11 -13.62 6.57
N SER A 99 4.95 -14.62 5.70
CA SER A 99 5.35 -16.01 5.98
C SER A 99 6.79 -16.31 5.53
N SER A 100 7.52 -15.31 4.99
CA SER A 100 8.94 -15.42 4.61
C SER A 100 9.86 -14.76 5.62
#